data_AF-D6WXP9-F1
#
_entry.id   AF-D6WXP9-F1
#
_cell.length_a   1.000
_cell.length_b   1.000
_cell.length_c   1.000
_cell.angle_alpha   90.00
_cell.angle_beta   90.00
_cell.angle_gamma   90.00
#
_symmetry.space_group_name_H-M   'P 1'
#
loop_
_entity.id
_entity.type
_entity.pdbx_description
1 polymer ?
#
loop_
_entity_poly.entity_id
_entity_poly.type
_entity_poly.pdbx_seq_one_letter_code
_entity_poly.pdbx_strand_id
1 'polypeptide(L)'
;MLRAVVVILTLAQVVQSELLFEQGFLKFVRHGKRQLYTNVERIDEKLIGKDRHLVVVRAKWMEVVHARSVANLKSLRELFMAKCGIVTIEAGAFFNLPNLSVLHLEDNALQEVKNGVFSGLSVKILTLHRNEIKRIESGAFDQMPNLYKIKLNSNRLKKWDSSWFKNCPQLTELFVRRNKINHLPPEAFRNLQSPEVKIYLSKNKLGAINPESFHNLVALSQLYLDRNNLTLIPVNAFRDLRKIDVLYLARNKIQEVNPGALPKIVEIGILDLSSNLLNCLDYGLVVKANVTNLEKNEGACECIKNLALKLEQETKEQEVQFDGDTCPDLVQ
;
A
#
# COMPACT_ATOMS: atom_id res chain seq x y z
N MET A 1 24.56 -17.61 -6.12
CA MET A 1 23.79 -18.44 -7.08
C MET A 1 23.05 -17.54 -8.06
N LEU A 2 23.50 -17.58 -9.30
CA LEU A 2 22.94 -16.86 -10.43
C LEU A 2 21.42 -17.24 -10.55
N ARG A 3 20.46 -16.32 -10.31
CA ARG A 3 19.00 -16.55 -10.44
C ARG A 3 18.58 -16.88 -11.88
N ALA A 4 18.07 -18.08 -12.14
CA ALA A 4 17.64 -18.50 -13.47
C ALA A 4 16.40 -17.71 -13.91
N VAL A 5 16.62 -16.58 -14.59
CA VAL A 5 15.57 -15.72 -15.14
C VAL A 5 15.09 -16.26 -16.48
N VAL A 6 13.77 -16.25 -16.70
CA VAL A 6 13.16 -16.44 -18.02
C VAL A 6 12.35 -15.20 -18.36
N VAL A 7 12.67 -14.56 -19.48
CA VAL A 7 11.84 -13.50 -20.07
C VAL A 7 11.03 -14.12 -21.19
N ILE A 8 9.73 -13.89 -21.16
CA ILE A 8 8.71 -14.36 -22.10
C ILE A 8 8.19 -13.12 -22.83
N LEU A 9 8.42 -13.01 -24.15
CA LEU A 9 7.81 -11.97 -24.99
C LEU A 9 6.67 -12.56 -25.81
N THR A 10 5.50 -11.93 -25.80
CA THR A 10 4.44 -12.24 -26.78
C THR A 10 4.71 -11.52 -28.11
N LEU A 11 4.47 -12.20 -29.23
CA LEU A 11 4.73 -11.68 -30.57
C LEU A 11 3.51 -11.09 -31.29
N ALA A 12 2.28 -11.33 -30.81
CA ALA A 12 1.04 -10.87 -31.42
C ALA A 12 -0.09 -10.62 -30.39
N GLN A 13 -1.19 -10.04 -30.87
CA GLN A 13 -2.43 -9.78 -30.12
C GLN A 13 -3.14 -11.12 -29.83
N VAL A 14 -3.57 -11.36 -28.59
CA VAL A 14 -4.39 -12.54 -28.23
C VAL A 14 -5.85 -12.16 -28.49
N VAL A 15 -6.42 -12.59 -29.62
CA VAL A 15 -7.76 -12.14 -30.07
C VAL A 15 -8.83 -13.23 -30.00
N GLN A 16 -8.52 -14.50 -29.68
CA GLN A 16 -9.54 -15.56 -29.69
C GLN A 16 -9.56 -16.46 -28.45
N SER A 17 -10.78 -16.90 -28.14
CA SER A 17 -11.27 -17.51 -26.90
C SER A 17 -10.85 -18.96 -26.64
N GLU A 18 -10.05 -19.59 -27.49
CA GLU A 18 -9.74 -21.02 -27.34
C GLU A 18 -8.26 -21.38 -27.39
N LEU A 19 -7.37 -20.46 -27.76
CA LEU A 19 -5.94 -20.73 -27.81
C LEU A 19 -5.16 -19.62 -27.11
N LEU A 20 -4.63 -19.99 -25.95
CA LEU A 20 -3.56 -19.26 -25.28
C LEU A 20 -2.37 -19.18 -26.27
N PHE A 21 -2.22 -18.02 -26.90
CA PHE A 21 -1.04 -17.58 -27.65
C PHE A 21 -0.78 -18.25 -29.02
N GLU A 22 -1.59 -17.91 -30.04
CA GLU A 22 -1.49 -18.40 -31.43
C GLU A 22 -0.13 -18.21 -32.14
N GLN A 23 0.78 -17.36 -31.64
CA GLN A 23 2.10 -17.15 -32.27
C GLN A 23 3.29 -17.35 -31.31
N GLY A 24 3.00 -17.80 -30.08
CA GLY A 24 3.91 -18.20 -29.01
C GLY A 24 4.93 -17.15 -28.50
N PHE A 25 6.03 -17.61 -27.89
CA PHE A 25 6.90 -16.83 -27.00
C PHE A 25 8.37 -16.82 -27.43
N LEU A 26 9.07 -15.69 -27.24
CA LEU A 26 10.53 -15.69 -27.22
C LEU A 26 11.04 -15.88 -25.78
N LYS A 27 11.71 -17.00 -25.53
CA LYS A 27 12.48 -17.23 -24.29
C LYS A 27 13.89 -16.69 -24.45
N PHE A 28 14.32 -15.88 -23.50
CA PHE A 28 15.73 -15.52 -23.34
C PHE A 28 16.39 -16.52 -22.39
N VAL A 29 17.22 -17.41 -22.95
CA VAL A 29 18.12 -18.23 -22.14
C VAL A 29 19.35 -17.40 -21.81
N ARG A 30 20.04 -17.76 -20.72
CA ARG A 30 21.16 -17.07 -20.07
C ARG A 30 22.39 -16.68 -20.92
N HIS A 31 22.34 -16.90 -22.23
CA HIS A 31 23.41 -16.66 -23.20
C HIS A 31 22.89 -15.93 -24.45
N GLY A 32 21.80 -15.17 -24.35
CA GLY A 32 21.26 -14.40 -25.49
C GLY A 32 20.59 -15.24 -26.59
N LYS A 33 20.55 -16.57 -26.47
CA LYS A 33 19.81 -17.44 -27.39
C LYS A 33 18.31 -17.16 -27.27
N ARG A 34 17.75 -16.66 -28.37
CA ARG A 34 16.32 -16.47 -28.58
C ARG A 34 15.73 -17.82 -28.98
N GLN A 35 14.84 -18.37 -28.17
CA GLN A 35 14.07 -19.53 -28.55
C GLN A 35 12.63 -19.11 -28.77
N LEU A 36 12.20 -19.16 -30.03
CA LEU A 36 10.81 -18.98 -30.40
C LEU A 36 10.06 -20.28 -30.10
N TYR A 37 9.05 -20.18 -29.28
CA TYR A 37 8.01 -21.19 -29.11
C TYR A 37 6.81 -20.70 -29.88
N THR A 38 6.12 -21.57 -30.61
CA THR A 38 4.82 -21.28 -31.27
C THR A 38 3.74 -22.12 -30.59
N ASN A 39 2.47 -21.71 -30.68
CA ASN A 39 1.32 -22.48 -30.18
C ASN A 39 1.42 -22.81 -28.67
N VAL A 40 1.73 -21.82 -27.83
CA VAL A 40 2.02 -22.10 -26.42
C VAL A 40 0.78 -22.01 -25.58
N GLU A 41 0.07 -23.11 -25.37
CA GLU A 41 -1.19 -23.11 -24.59
C GLU A 41 -1.06 -22.66 -23.13
N ARG A 42 0.12 -22.75 -22.50
CA ARG A 42 0.31 -22.32 -21.10
C ARG A 42 1.77 -22.10 -20.76
N ILE A 43 2.00 -21.30 -19.72
CA ILE A 43 3.32 -21.11 -19.11
C ILE A 43 3.48 -22.17 -17.99
N ASP A 44 4.23 -23.23 -18.29
CA ASP A 44 4.49 -24.35 -17.37
C ASP A 44 5.97 -24.81 -17.36
N GLU A 45 6.28 -25.80 -16.52
CA GLU A 45 7.64 -26.36 -16.38
C GLU A 45 8.19 -26.96 -17.67
N LYS A 46 7.32 -27.47 -18.57
CA LYS A 46 7.74 -28.01 -19.86
C LYS A 46 8.24 -26.89 -20.77
N LEU A 47 7.59 -25.73 -20.72
CA LEU A 47 7.99 -24.55 -21.50
C LEU A 47 9.28 -23.90 -20.95
N ILE A 48 9.31 -23.58 -19.66
CA ILE A 48 10.37 -22.71 -19.11
C ILE A 48 11.52 -23.49 -18.46
N GLY A 49 11.30 -24.76 -18.11
CA GLY A 49 12.22 -25.62 -17.36
C GLY A 49 11.92 -25.65 -15.86
N LYS A 50 12.32 -26.74 -15.20
CA LYS A 50 11.98 -27.02 -13.80
C LYS A 50 12.68 -26.12 -12.77
N ASP A 51 13.83 -25.55 -13.10
CA ASP A 51 14.67 -24.82 -12.13
C ASP A 51 14.51 -23.29 -12.22
N ARG A 52 13.37 -22.81 -12.72
CA ARG A 52 13.11 -21.37 -12.88
C ARG A 52 12.46 -20.80 -11.63
N HIS A 53 13.24 -20.00 -10.90
CA HIS A 53 12.76 -19.29 -9.71
C HIS A 53 12.15 -17.92 -10.03
N LEU A 54 12.43 -17.36 -11.21
CA LEU A 54 11.94 -16.05 -11.62
C LEU A 54 11.49 -16.10 -13.08
N VAL A 55 10.25 -15.69 -13.31
CA VAL A 55 9.64 -15.59 -14.65
C VAL A 55 9.17 -14.16 -14.87
N VAL A 56 9.53 -13.60 -16.02
CA VAL A 56 9.12 -12.28 -16.46
C VAL A 56 8.32 -12.43 -17.74
N VAL A 57 7.02 -12.16 -17.65
CA VAL A 57 6.14 -12.05 -18.80
C VAL A 57 6.12 -10.60 -19.25
N ARG A 58 6.37 -10.39 -20.53
CA ARG A 58 6.29 -9.11 -21.22
C ARG A 58 5.36 -9.31 -22.41
N ALA A 59 4.11 -8.91 -22.22
CA ALA A 59 3.14 -8.88 -23.30
C ALA A 59 2.79 -7.43 -23.62
N LYS A 60 2.59 -7.10 -24.90
CA LYS A 60 2.05 -5.77 -25.25
C LYS A 60 0.53 -5.68 -25.02
N TRP A 61 -0.17 -6.81 -25.13
CA TRP A 61 -1.64 -6.90 -25.13
C TRP A 61 -2.12 -8.29 -24.65
N MET A 62 -1.94 -8.59 -23.37
CA MET A 62 -2.49 -9.79 -22.72
C MET A 62 -3.65 -9.37 -21.82
N GLU A 63 -4.81 -9.15 -22.42
CA GLU A 63 -5.98 -8.61 -21.72
C GLU A 63 -6.55 -9.57 -20.67
N VAL A 64 -6.45 -10.87 -20.92
CA VAL A 64 -6.98 -11.91 -20.03
C VAL A 64 -5.87 -12.87 -19.62
N VAL A 65 -5.79 -13.16 -18.33
CA VAL A 65 -5.03 -14.33 -17.82
C VAL A 65 -6.04 -15.44 -17.56
N HIS A 66 -6.10 -16.39 -18.49
CA HIS A 66 -7.09 -17.47 -18.45
C HIS A 66 -6.81 -18.49 -17.35
N ALA A 67 -7.84 -19.21 -16.94
CA ALA A 67 -7.76 -20.30 -15.96
C ALA A 67 -6.67 -21.31 -16.38
N ARG A 68 -5.81 -21.70 -15.42
CA ARG A 68 -4.69 -22.64 -15.60
C ARG A 68 -3.66 -22.27 -16.68
N SER A 69 -3.66 -21.02 -17.17
CA SER A 69 -2.68 -20.54 -18.16
C SER A 69 -1.26 -20.38 -17.57
N VAL A 70 -1.14 -20.19 -16.26
CA VAL A 70 0.14 -20.21 -15.54
C VAL A 70 0.10 -21.35 -14.53
N ALA A 71 0.78 -22.45 -14.83
CA ALA A 71 0.54 -23.71 -14.12
C ALA A 71 1.79 -24.54 -13.85
N ASN A 72 1.78 -25.27 -12.74
CA ASN A 72 2.76 -26.31 -12.40
C ASN A 72 4.21 -25.80 -12.40
N LEU A 73 4.47 -24.59 -11.89
CA LEU A 73 5.81 -24.03 -11.76
C LEU A 73 6.29 -24.19 -10.32
N LYS A 74 6.69 -25.40 -9.94
CA LYS A 74 6.95 -25.74 -8.54
C LYS A 74 8.15 -25.02 -7.96
N SER A 75 9.15 -24.68 -8.78
CA SER A 75 10.33 -23.93 -8.33
C SER A 75 10.15 -22.42 -8.35
N LEU A 76 9.05 -21.90 -8.92
CA LEU A 76 8.86 -20.48 -9.11
C LEU A 76 8.71 -19.77 -7.77
N ARG A 77 9.50 -18.72 -7.56
CA ARG A 77 9.45 -17.86 -6.37
C ARG A 77 8.90 -16.48 -6.68
N GLU A 78 9.10 -16.00 -7.91
CA GLU A 78 8.75 -14.66 -8.31
C GLU A 78 8.22 -14.64 -9.75
N LEU A 79 7.03 -14.08 -9.93
CA LEU A 79 6.36 -13.94 -11.22
C LEU A 79 6.11 -12.47 -11.52
N PHE A 80 6.69 -11.97 -12.61
CA PHE A 80 6.41 -10.65 -13.14
C PHE A 80 5.44 -10.73 -14.31
N MET A 81 4.29 -10.08 -14.17
CA MET A 81 3.31 -9.87 -15.23
C MET A 81 2.87 -8.39 -15.25
N ALA A 82 3.79 -7.50 -14.90
CA ALA A 82 3.59 -6.06 -14.93
C ALA A 82 3.66 -5.50 -16.36
N LYS A 83 2.90 -4.44 -16.66
CA LYS A 83 2.89 -3.79 -17.99
C LYS A 83 2.48 -4.74 -19.13
N CYS A 84 1.54 -5.63 -18.86
CA CYS A 84 1.06 -6.61 -19.83
C CYS A 84 -0.26 -6.24 -20.50
N GLY A 85 -0.93 -5.18 -20.04
CA GLY A 85 -2.27 -4.80 -20.52
C GLY A 85 -3.39 -5.66 -19.94
N ILE A 86 -3.17 -6.32 -18.80
CA ILE A 86 -4.14 -7.24 -18.21
C ILE A 86 -5.36 -6.46 -17.71
N VAL A 87 -6.53 -6.82 -18.22
CA VAL A 87 -7.84 -6.29 -17.81
C VAL A 87 -8.54 -7.25 -16.85
N THR A 88 -8.43 -8.56 -17.11
CA THR A 88 -9.14 -9.61 -16.37
C THR A 88 -8.19 -10.75 -16.00
N ILE A 89 -8.35 -11.30 -14.79
CA ILE A 89 -7.75 -12.55 -14.36
C ILE A 89 -8.89 -13.51 -14.02
N GLU A 90 -8.92 -14.66 -14.67
CA GLU A 90 -9.93 -15.69 -14.39
C GLU A 90 -9.62 -16.42 -13.09
N ALA A 91 -10.65 -16.96 -12.44
CA ALA A 91 -10.48 -17.78 -11.25
C ALA A 91 -9.61 -19.01 -11.57
N GLY A 92 -8.60 -19.28 -10.73
CA GLY A 92 -7.66 -20.38 -10.98
C GLY A 92 -6.68 -20.15 -12.14
N ALA A 93 -6.50 -18.90 -12.59
CA ALA A 93 -5.46 -18.53 -13.56
C ALA A 93 -4.07 -19.03 -13.18
N PHE A 94 -3.76 -18.95 -11.89
CA PHE A 94 -2.52 -19.43 -11.30
C PHE A 94 -2.75 -20.78 -10.62
N PHE A 95 -2.18 -21.86 -11.17
CA PHE A 95 -2.44 -23.21 -10.69
C PHE A 95 -1.15 -23.92 -10.25
N ASN A 96 -1.15 -24.51 -9.05
CA ASN A 96 -0.02 -25.31 -8.54
C ASN A 96 1.32 -24.55 -8.60
N LEU A 97 1.38 -23.39 -7.93
CA LEU A 97 2.57 -22.54 -7.77
C LEU A 97 3.03 -22.51 -6.30
N PRO A 98 3.36 -23.67 -5.69
CA PRO A 98 3.46 -23.82 -4.23
C PRO A 98 4.54 -22.95 -3.57
N ASN A 99 5.58 -22.56 -4.31
CA ASN A 99 6.70 -21.77 -3.80
C ASN A 99 6.64 -20.28 -4.21
N LEU A 100 5.58 -19.85 -4.90
CA LEU A 100 5.45 -18.48 -5.36
C LEU A 100 5.33 -17.54 -4.15
N SER A 101 6.32 -16.66 -4.01
CA SER A 101 6.43 -15.73 -2.89
C SER A 101 6.11 -14.29 -3.30
N VAL A 102 6.30 -13.94 -4.57
CA VAL A 102 6.10 -12.56 -5.05
C VAL A 102 5.39 -12.59 -6.39
N LEU A 103 4.26 -11.88 -6.46
CA LEU A 103 3.47 -11.74 -7.69
C LEU A 103 3.36 -10.26 -8.05
N HIS A 104 3.87 -9.92 -9.24
CA HIS A 104 3.84 -8.56 -9.77
C HIS A 104 2.79 -8.39 -10.86
N LEU A 105 1.77 -7.59 -10.57
CA LEU A 105 0.64 -7.27 -11.45
C LEU A 105 0.44 -5.75 -11.60
N GLU A 106 1.43 -4.94 -11.23
CA GLU A 106 1.37 -3.48 -11.40
C GLU A 106 1.37 -3.04 -12.86
N ASP A 107 0.94 -1.80 -13.10
CA ASP A 107 0.93 -1.18 -14.41
C ASP A 107 0.10 -2.01 -15.43
N ASN A 108 -1.06 -2.51 -15.00
CA ASN A 108 -2.03 -3.18 -15.86
C ASN A 108 -3.35 -2.39 -15.85
N ALA A 109 -4.41 -2.96 -16.42
CA ALA A 109 -5.73 -2.34 -16.55
C ALA A 109 -6.81 -3.05 -15.71
N LEU A 110 -6.42 -3.74 -14.63
CA LEU A 110 -7.35 -4.48 -13.78
C LEU A 110 -8.40 -3.53 -13.19
N GLN A 111 -9.68 -3.81 -13.42
CA GLN A 111 -10.78 -2.98 -12.91
C GLN A 111 -11.34 -3.48 -11.58
N GLU A 112 -11.16 -4.76 -11.29
CA GLU A 112 -11.61 -5.39 -10.06
C GLU A 112 -10.72 -6.57 -9.68
N VAL A 113 -10.75 -6.93 -8.39
CA VAL A 113 -10.15 -8.16 -7.87
C VAL A 113 -11.29 -9.05 -7.40
N LYS A 114 -11.62 -10.06 -8.22
CA LYS A 114 -12.69 -11.02 -7.90
C LYS A 114 -12.23 -12.04 -6.87
N ASN A 115 -13.18 -12.65 -6.17
CA ASN A 115 -12.88 -13.82 -5.36
C ASN A 115 -12.37 -14.97 -6.26
N GLY A 116 -11.37 -15.72 -5.77
CA GLY A 116 -10.82 -16.88 -6.45
C GLY A 116 -9.74 -16.63 -7.50
N VAL A 117 -9.46 -15.39 -7.89
CA VAL A 117 -8.40 -15.06 -8.87
C VAL A 117 -7.00 -15.42 -8.37
N PHE A 118 -6.82 -15.47 -7.05
CA PHE A 118 -5.58 -15.85 -6.39
C PHE A 118 -5.69 -17.16 -5.60
N SER A 119 -6.71 -17.98 -5.86
CA SER A 119 -6.87 -19.27 -5.19
C SER A 119 -5.64 -20.15 -5.35
N GLY A 120 -5.18 -20.74 -4.24
CA GLY A 120 -4.01 -21.62 -4.22
C GLY A 120 -2.66 -20.88 -4.23
N LEU A 121 -2.65 -19.54 -4.16
CA LEU A 121 -1.42 -18.76 -4.00
C LEU A 121 -1.15 -18.43 -2.54
N SER A 122 0.07 -18.71 -2.06
CA SER A 122 0.54 -18.33 -0.73
C SER A 122 1.65 -17.28 -0.79
N VAL A 123 1.40 -16.20 -1.54
CA VAL A 123 2.39 -15.15 -1.77
C VAL A 123 2.66 -14.33 -0.50
N LYS A 124 3.89 -13.83 -0.38
CA LYS A 124 4.32 -12.90 0.65
C LYS A 124 4.12 -11.44 0.25
N ILE A 125 4.32 -11.15 -1.04
CA ILE A 125 4.22 -9.81 -1.62
C ILE A 125 3.32 -9.85 -2.84
N LEU A 126 2.30 -8.99 -2.85
CA LEU A 126 1.41 -8.79 -3.98
C LEU A 126 1.41 -7.32 -4.40
N THR A 127 1.77 -7.05 -5.67
CA THR A 127 1.75 -5.68 -6.21
C THR A 127 0.66 -5.54 -7.27
N LEU A 128 -0.29 -4.66 -6.97
CA LEU A 128 -1.47 -4.32 -7.79
C LEU A 128 -1.56 -2.80 -8.06
N HIS A 129 -0.49 -2.06 -7.77
CA HIS A 129 -0.47 -0.61 -7.90
C HIS A 129 -0.47 -0.18 -9.37
N ARG A 130 -0.95 1.03 -9.66
CA ARG A 130 -1.10 1.54 -11.04
C ARG A 130 -1.95 0.60 -11.90
N ASN A 131 -3.14 0.26 -11.38
CA ASN A 131 -4.22 -0.42 -12.11
C ASN A 131 -5.46 0.49 -12.09
N GLU A 132 -6.61 -0.04 -12.52
CA GLU A 132 -7.90 0.67 -12.51
C GLU A 132 -8.87 0.16 -11.46
N ILE A 133 -8.38 -0.47 -10.39
CA ILE A 133 -9.20 -1.27 -9.46
C ILE A 133 -10.19 -0.34 -8.75
N LYS A 134 -11.49 -0.58 -9.00
CA LYS A 134 -12.62 0.13 -8.37
C LYS A 134 -13.23 -0.69 -7.24
N ARG A 135 -13.16 -2.02 -7.33
CA ARG A 135 -13.80 -2.98 -6.42
C ARG A 135 -12.86 -4.14 -6.12
N ILE A 136 -12.83 -4.58 -4.87
CA ILE A 136 -12.21 -5.82 -4.43
C ILE A 136 -13.33 -6.60 -3.74
N GLU A 137 -13.59 -7.81 -4.21
CA GLU A 137 -14.63 -8.67 -3.64
C GLU A 137 -14.22 -9.21 -2.27
N SER A 138 -15.21 -9.48 -1.42
CA SER A 138 -14.97 -10.16 -0.16
C SER A 138 -14.32 -11.52 -0.40
N GLY A 139 -13.29 -11.85 0.37
CA GLY A 139 -12.54 -13.08 0.22
C GLY A 139 -11.49 -13.12 -0.89
N ALA A 140 -11.31 -12.03 -1.66
CA ALA A 140 -10.32 -11.98 -2.74
C ALA A 140 -8.87 -12.32 -2.31
N PHE A 141 -8.53 -12.10 -1.04
CA PHE A 141 -7.21 -12.40 -0.47
C PHE A 141 -7.24 -13.50 0.60
N ASP A 142 -8.36 -14.22 0.77
CA ASP A 142 -8.56 -15.14 1.89
C ASP A 142 -7.61 -16.34 1.91
N GLN A 143 -6.99 -16.67 0.78
CA GLN A 143 -6.05 -17.79 0.64
C GLN A 143 -4.58 -17.37 0.77
N MET A 144 -4.30 -16.17 1.29
CA MET A 144 -2.93 -15.63 1.41
C MET A 144 -2.46 -15.49 2.88
N PRO A 145 -2.29 -16.59 3.63
CA PRO A 145 -1.92 -16.51 5.05
C PRO A 145 -0.52 -15.92 5.29
N ASN A 146 0.35 -15.96 4.28
CA ASN A 146 1.73 -15.47 4.33
C ASN A 146 1.90 -14.04 3.81
N LEU A 147 0.81 -13.38 3.37
CA LEU A 147 0.89 -12.04 2.80
C LEU A 147 1.29 -11.04 3.89
N TYR A 148 2.47 -10.45 3.75
CA TYR A 148 2.95 -9.40 4.66
C TYR A 148 2.97 -8.00 4.00
N LYS A 149 2.95 -7.93 2.66
CA LYS A 149 3.01 -6.68 1.91
C LYS A 149 2.05 -6.69 0.72
N ILE A 150 1.17 -5.68 0.67
CA ILE A 150 0.30 -5.44 -0.48
C ILE A 150 0.41 -4.00 -0.97
N LYS A 151 0.57 -3.83 -2.29
CA LYS A 151 0.58 -2.51 -2.93
C LYS A 151 -0.65 -2.31 -3.80
N LEU A 152 -1.55 -1.43 -3.37
CA LEU A 152 -2.78 -1.02 -4.06
C LEU A 152 -2.74 0.48 -4.46
N ASN A 153 -1.58 1.12 -4.41
CA ASN A 153 -1.44 2.54 -4.74
C ASN A 153 -1.91 2.88 -6.15
N SER A 154 -2.39 4.10 -6.38
CA SER A 154 -2.75 4.59 -7.72
C SER A 154 -3.79 3.67 -8.40
N ASN A 155 -4.87 3.40 -7.68
CA ASN A 155 -6.06 2.71 -8.17
C ASN A 155 -7.27 3.64 -8.04
N ARG A 156 -8.49 3.10 -8.19
CA ARG A 156 -9.74 3.86 -8.19
C ARG A 156 -10.66 3.47 -7.02
N LEU A 157 -10.11 2.88 -5.95
CA LEU A 157 -10.88 2.43 -4.78
C LEU A 157 -11.58 3.62 -4.12
N LYS A 158 -12.89 3.51 -3.89
CA LYS A 158 -13.71 4.55 -3.26
C LYS A 158 -14.14 4.23 -1.83
N LYS A 159 -14.34 2.95 -1.52
CA LYS A 159 -14.78 2.46 -0.21
C LYS A 159 -13.74 1.50 0.34
N TRP A 160 -13.57 1.54 1.65
CA TRP A 160 -12.80 0.56 2.39
C TRP A 160 -13.71 -0.56 2.89
N ASP A 161 -13.26 -1.81 2.82
CA ASP A 161 -13.95 -2.98 3.37
C ASP A 161 -13.00 -3.68 4.34
N SER A 162 -13.43 -3.81 5.60
CA SER A 162 -12.63 -4.42 6.68
C SER A 162 -12.46 -5.94 6.51
N SER A 163 -13.19 -6.58 5.58
CA SER A 163 -13.08 -8.01 5.29
C SER A 163 -11.94 -8.38 4.35
N TRP A 164 -11.37 -7.42 3.59
CA TRP A 164 -10.35 -7.73 2.56
C TRP A 164 -9.16 -8.54 3.10
N PHE A 165 -8.73 -8.28 4.33
CA PHE A 165 -7.53 -8.89 4.92
C PHE A 165 -7.85 -9.83 6.09
N LYS A 166 -9.08 -10.36 6.16
CA LYS A 166 -9.53 -11.21 7.28
C LYS A 166 -8.59 -12.40 7.52
N ASN A 167 -8.12 -13.04 6.45
CA ASN A 167 -7.23 -14.21 6.54
C ASN A 167 -5.77 -13.88 6.13
N CYS A 168 -5.33 -12.64 6.35
CA CYS A 168 -3.95 -12.21 6.10
C CYS A 168 -3.25 -11.81 7.43
N PRO A 169 -3.04 -12.75 8.37
CA PRO A 169 -2.60 -12.42 9.73
C PRO A 169 -1.18 -11.82 9.80
N GLN A 170 -0.36 -12.07 8.78
CA GLN A 170 1.02 -11.58 8.68
C GLN A 170 1.13 -10.18 8.04
N LEU A 171 0.01 -9.55 7.67
CA LEU A 171 0.01 -8.28 6.93
C LEU A 171 0.51 -7.13 7.80
N THR A 172 1.67 -6.58 7.43
CA THR A 172 2.30 -5.44 8.10
C THR A 172 2.37 -4.21 7.22
N GLU A 173 2.55 -4.35 5.91
CA GLU A 173 2.75 -3.22 5.01
C GLU A 173 1.60 -3.08 3.99
N LEU A 174 0.76 -2.07 4.22
CA LEU A 174 -0.41 -1.77 3.42
C LEU A 174 -0.26 -0.43 2.70
N PHE A 175 -0.08 -0.49 1.37
CA PHE A 175 0.06 0.71 0.56
C PHE A 175 -1.19 1.00 -0.26
N VAL A 176 -1.94 2.05 0.08
CA VAL A 176 -3.22 2.43 -0.55
C VAL A 176 -3.26 3.91 -0.96
N ARG A 177 -2.08 4.51 -1.17
CA ARG A 177 -1.94 5.93 -1.58
C ARG A 177 -2.56 6.19 -2.95
N ARG A 178 -2.97 7.43 -3.22
CA ARG A 178 -3.51 7.84 -4.54
C ARG A 178 -4.71 6.99 -4.97
N ASN A 179 -5.67 6.80 -4.07
CA ASN A 179 -6.97 6.22 -4.37
C ASN A 179 -8.05 7.31 -4.23
N LYS A 180 -9.32 6.90 -4.16
CA LYS A 180 -10.47 7.80 -3.99
C LYS A 180 -11.24 7.49 -2.70
N ILE A 181 -10.57 6.89 -1.71
CA ILE A 181 -11.20 6.48 -0.44
C ILE A 181 -11.61 7.74 0.31
N ASN A 182 -12.89 7.86 0.64
CA ASN A 182 -13.44 9.05 1.31
C ASN A 182 -13.92 8.78 2.75
N HIS A 183 -14.03 7.51 3.14
CA HIS A 183 -14.43 7.10 4.47
C HIS A 183 -13.74 5.79 4.87
N LEU A 184 -13.34 5.69 6.14
CA LEU A 184 -12.90 4.45 6.78
C LEU A 184 -14.00 4.05 7.78
N PRO A 185 -14.53 2.81 7.70
CA PRO A 185 -15.50 2.34 8.68
C PRO A 185 -14.84 2.13 10.06
N PRO A 186 -15.63 1.94 11.12
CA PRO A 186 -15.13 1.35 12.37
C PRO A 186 -14.36 0.05 12.11
N GLU A 187 -13.33 -0.21 12.89
CA GLU A 187 -12.51 -1.42 12.79
C GLU A 187 -11.92 -1.68 11.39
N ALA A 188 -11.68 -0.61 10.61
CA ALA A 188 -11.21 -0.70 9.22
C ALA A 188 -10.00 -1.65 9.06
N PHE A 189 -9.10 -1.64 10.04
CA PHE A 189 -7.85 -2.39 10.00
C PHE A 189 -7.76 -3.49 11.07
N ARG A 190 -8.88 -3.98 11.62
CA ARG A 190 -8.89 -4.92 12.76
C ARG A 190 -8.01 -6.16 12.60
N ASN A 191 -7.78 -6.62 11.37
CA ASN A 191 -6.99 -7.81 11.09
C ASN A 191 -5.47 -7.53 11.04
N LEU A 192 -5.04 -6.26 11.09
CA LEU A 192 -3.62 -5.88 11.09
C LEU A 192 -3.07 -5.92 12.53
N GLN A 193 -2.84 -7.12 13.04
CA GLN A 193 -2.35 -7.38 14.40
C GLN A 193 -0.86 -7.76 14.45
N SER A 194 -0.19 -7.76 13.30
CA SER A 194 1.25 -8.05 13.22
C SER A 194 2.09 -6.94 13.87
N PRO A 195 3.33 -7.22 14.31
CA PRO A 195 4.23 -6.18 14.79
C PRO A 195 4.59 -5.19 13.67
N GLU A 196 4.77 -3.92 14.04
CA GLU A 196 5.22 -2.84 13.13
C GLU A 196 4.32 -2.63 11.90
N VAL A 197 3.03 -2.42 12.11
CA VAL A 197 2.08 -2.13 11.03
C VAL A 197 2.39 -0.75 10.41
N LYS A 198 2.41 -0.69 9.07
CA LYS A 198 2.64 0.51 8.27
C LYS A 198 1.48 0.70 7.31
N ILE A 199 0.73 1.78 7.48
CA ILE A 199 -0.46 2.10 6.68
C ILE A 199 -0.22 3.39 5.90
N TYR A 200 -0.27 3.30 4.58
CA TYR A 200 -0.07 4.44 3.68
C TYR A 200 -1.36 4.82 2.96
N LEU A 201 -2.10 5.80 3.50
CA LEU A 201 -3.39 6.30 3.00
C LEU A 201 -3.30 7.67 2.32
N SER A 202 -2.10 8.16 2.05
CA SER A 202 -1.91 9.52 1.52
C SER A 202 -2.52 9.74 0.14
N LYS A 203 -2.87 10.99 -0.18
CA LYS A 203 -3.51 11.33 -1.47
C LYS A 203 -4.80 10.53 -1.68
N ASN A 204 -5.64 10.41 -0.66
CA ASN A 204 -7.01 9.92 -0.77
C ASN A 204 -7.99 11.10 -0.63
N LYS A 205 -9.24 10.83 -0.26
CA LYS A 205 -10.29 11.84 -0.11
C LYS A 205 -10.93 11.81 1.28
N LEU A 206 -10.21 11.32 2.29
CA LEU A 206 -10.73 11.21 3.66
C LEU A 206 -11.07 12.60 4.18
N GLY A 207 -12.34 12.82 4.52
CA GLY A 207 -12.82 14.10 5.07
C GLY A 207 -12.82 14.14 6.60
N ALA A 208 -12.91 12.98 7.25
CA ALA A 208 -12.92 12.84 8.69
C ALA A 208 -12.30 11.50 9.10
N ILE A 209 -11.83 11.43 10.34
CA ILE A 209 -11.44 10.19 11.02
C ILE A 209 -12.61 9.75 11.90
N ASN A 210 -13.05 8.51 11.77
CA ASN A 210 -13.91 7.90 12.77
C ASN A 210 -13.00 7.37 13.91
N PRO A 211 -13.26 7.70 15.19
CA PRO A 211 -12.44 7.23 16.32
C PRO A 211 -12.26 5.71 16.41
N GLU A 212 -13.18 4.93 15.85
CA GLU A 212 -13.13 3.47 15.85
C GLU A 212 -12.35 2.90 14.64
N SER A 213 -11.99 3.71 13.63
CA SER A 213 -11.34 3.20 12.41
C SER A 213 -9.97 2.57 12.66
N PHE A 214 -9.20 3.12 13.61
CA PHE A 214 -7.86 2.67 13.97
C PHE A 214 -7.85 1.90 15.32
N HIS A 215 -9.01 1.44 15.78
CA HIS A 215 -9.14 0.69 17.02
C HIS A 215 -8.30 -0.61 16.99
N ASN A 216 -7.70 -0.96 18.12
CA ASN A 216 -6.86 -2.15 18.32
C ASN A 216 -5.60 -2.22 17.45
N LEU A 217 -5.15 -1.11 16.86
CA LEU A 217 -3.88 -1.04 16.14
C LEU A 217 -2.70 -0.70 17.07
N VAL A 218 -2.52 -1.48 18.13
CA VAL A 218 -1.49 -1.22 19.17
C VAL A 218 -0.06 -1.23 18.59
N ALA A 219 0.17 -2.01 17.54
CA ALA A 219 1.48 -2.18 16.88
C ALA A 219 1.68 -1.27 15.66
N LEU A 220 0.83 -0.24 15.45
CA LEU A 220 0.97 0.70 14.34
C LEU A 220 2.21 1.58 14.53
N SER A 221 3.23 1.37 13.69
CA SER A 221 4.47 2.13 13.72
C SER A 221 4.45 3.33 12.78
N GLN A 222 3.77 3.22 11.64
CA GLN A 222 3.70 4.32 10.67
C GLN A 222 2.30 4.50 10.08
N LEU A 223 1.81 5.74 10.14
CA LEU A 223 0.54 6.14 9.56
C LEU A 223 0.71 7.38 8.70
N TYR A 224 0.42 7.23 7.42
CA TYR A 224 0.45 8.33 6.46
C TYR A 224 -0.96 8.68 6.00
N LEU A 225 -1.45 9.83 6.46
CA LEU A 225 -2.73 10.45 6.11
C LEU A 225 -2.53 11.77 5.34
N ASP A 226 -1.28 12.08 4.94
CA ASP A 226 -0.96 13.31 4.21
C ASP A 226 -1.77 13.46 2.92
N ARG A 227 -2.11 14.70 2.55
CA ARG A 227 -2.86 15.03 1.32
C ARG A 227 -4.23 14.35 1.26
N ASN A 228 -4.98 14.42 2.34
CA ASN A 228 -6.41 14.11 2.38
C ASN A 228 -7.20 15.41 2.57
N ASN A 229 -8.47 15.33 2.98
CA ASN A 229 -9.35 16.46 3.22
C ASN A 229 -9.75 16.56 4.70
N LEU A 230 -8.91 16.07 5.62
CA LEU A 230 -9.22 16.04 7.05
C LEU A 230 -9.31 17.46 7.62
N THR A 231 -10.33 17.74 8.43
CA THR A 231 -10.53 19.07 9.06
C THR A 231 -10.28 19.08 10.57
N LEU A 232 -10.35 17.92 11.22
CA LEU A 232 -10.22 17.74 12.67
C LEU A 232 -9.61 16.36 12.94
N ILE A 233 -8.75 16.28 13.95
CA ILE A 233 -8.40 15.00 14.57
C ILE A 233 -9.22 14.87 15.86
N PRO A 234 -10.25 14.01 15.90
CA PRO A 234 -11.19 13.95 17.01
C PRO A 234 -10.58 13.29 18.24
N VAL A 235 -11.25 13.45 19.38
CA VAL A 235 -10.97 12.68 20.59
C VAL A 235 -10.95 11.18 20.28
N ASN A 236 -10.02 10.45 20.89
CA ASN A 236 -9.84 9.01 20.74
C ASN A 236 -9.52 8.51 19.31
N ALA A 237 -9.19 9.40 18.35
CA ALA A 237 -8.82 9.02 16.98
C ALA A 237 -7.78 7.89 16.92
N PHE A 238 -6.82 7.92 17.84
CA PHE A 238 -5.72 6.98 17.93
C PHE A 238 -5.57 6.42 19.36
N ARG A 239 -6.70 6.11 20.02
CA ARG A 239 -6.76 5.81 21.47
C ARG A 239 -5.89 4.66 21.97
N ASP A 240 -5.50 3.75 21.10
CA ASP A 240 -4.75 2.54 21.47
C ASP A 240 -3.25 2.65 21.17
N LEU A 241 -2.81 3.72 20.50
CA LEU A 241 -1.40 3.94 20.22
C LEU A 241 -0.67 4.34 21.50
N ARG A 242 0.37 3.58 21.83
CA ARG A 242 1.35 3.95 22.88
C ARG A 242 2.59 4.59 22.29
N LYS A 243 3.06 4.06 21.17
CA LYS A 243 4.18 4.59 20.40
C LYS A 243 3.81 4.62 18.92
N ILE A 244 4.27 5.64 18.20
CA ILE A 244 4.22 5.68 16.74
C ILE A 244 5.48 6.37 16.22
N ASP A 245 6.17 5.76 15.27
CA ASP A 245 7.41 6.34 14.73
C ASP A 245 7.10 7.50 13.78
N VAL A 246 6.04 7.37 12.98
CA VAL A 246 5.67 8.35 11.96
C VAL A 246 4.16 8.55 11.90
N LEU A 247 3.72 9.78 12.18
CA LEU A 247 2.35 10.23 11.99
C LEU A 247 2.33 11.43 11.03
N TYR A 248 2.03 11.17 9.76
CA TYR A 248 1.98 12.21 8.72
C TYR A 248 0.55 12.64 8.45
N LEU A 249 0.27 13.89 8.78
CA LEU A 249 -1.02 14.57 8.60
C LEU A 249 -0.91 15.82 7.71
N ALA A 250 0.27 16.05 7.13
CA ALA A 250 0.54 17.21 6.29
C ALA A 250 -0.41 17.39 5.11
N ARG A 251 -0.59 18.63 4.66
CA ARG A 251 -1.39 18.98 3.47
C ARG A 251 -2.83 18.48 3.57
N ASN A 252 -3.44 18.63 4.75
CA ASN A 252 -4.87 18.44 4.96
C ASN A 252 -5.53 19.83 5.14
N LYS A 253 -6.67 19.90 5.81
CA LYS A 253 -7.37 21.13 6.17
C LYS A 253 -7.59 21.20 7.70
N ILE A 254 -6.69 20.58 8.46
CA ILE A 254 -6.85 20.36 9.90
C ILE A 254 -6.78 21.72 10.60
N GLN A 255 -7.84 22.07 11.32
CA GLN A 255 -7.92 23.29 12.11
C GLN A 255 -7.58 23.04 13.59
N GLU A 256 -7.87 21.83 14.06
CA GLU A 256 -7.65 21.42 15.44
C GLU A 256 -7.21 19.95 15.51
N VAL A 257 -6.27 19.68 16.41
CA VAL A 257 -5.99 18.33 16.92
C VAL A 257 -6.51 18.31 18.36
N ASN A 258 -7.54 17.52 18.62
CA ASN A 258 -8.10 17.47 19.97
C ASN A 258 -7.04 16.96 20.98
N PRO A 259 -6.88 17.57 22.17
CA PRO A 259 -5.90 17.13 23.16
C PRO A 259 -6.07 15.66 23.59
N GLY A 260 -7.30 15.15 23.55
CA GLY A 260 -7.65 13.75 23.82
C GLY A 260 -7.61 12.85 22.58
N ALA A 261 -7.02 13.25 21.46
CA ALA A 261 -6.93 12.43 20.25
C ALA A 261 -6.04 11.19 20.44
N LEU A 262 -4.97 11.33 21.24
CA LEU A 262 -3.97 10.31 21.51
C LEU A 262 -3.76 10.10 23.02
N PRO A 263 -4.79 9.65 23.77
CA PRO A 263 -4.75 9.63 25.24
C PRO A 263 -3.66 8.72 25.83
N LYS A 264 -3.33 7.61 25.16
CA LYS A 264 -2.33 6.62 25.64
C LYS A 264 -0.93 6.83 25.04
N ILE A 265 -0.75 7.80 24.12
CA ILE A 265 0.54 7.98 23.46
C ILE A 265 1.56 8.48 24.48
N VAL A 266 2.74 7.86 24.45
CA VAL A 266 3.90 8.24 25.27
C VAL A 266 5.04 8.77 24.40
N GLU A 267 5.14 8.31 23.16
CA GLU A 267 6.23 8.67 22.25
C GLU A 267 5.73 8.73 20.81
N ILE A 268 6.04 9.81 20.12
CA ILE A 268 5.88 10.02 18.70
C ILE A 268 7.26 10.30 18.13
N GLY A 269 7.70 9.58 17.11
CA GLY A 269 8.94 9.90 16.42
C GLY A 269 8.79 11.22 15.65
N ILE A 270 7.96 11.20 14.61
CA ILE A 270 7.69 12.36 13.76
C ILE A 270 6.19 12.63 13.70
N LEU A 271 5.79 13.84 14.09
CA LEU A 271 4.46 14.40 13.90
C LEU A 271 4.53 15.49 12.82
N ASP A 272 4.07 15.18 11.61
CA ASP A 272 4.05 16.16 10.51
C ASP A 272 2.63 16.70 10.31
N LEU A 273 2.42 17.95 10.71
CA LEU A 273 1.18 18.71 10.57
C LEU A 273 1.35 19.88 9.59
N SER A 274 2.41 19.88 8.78
CA SER A 274 2.70 20.98 7.86
C SER A 274 1.60 21.21 6.83
N SER A 275 1.45 22.45 6.34
CA SER A 275 0.46 22.84 5.34
C SER A 275 -0.97 22.45 5.75
N ASN A 276 -1.38 22.86 6.95
CA ASN A 276 -2.75 22.73 7.45
C ASN A 276 -3.32 24.12 7.78
N LEU A 277 -4.38 24.18 8.59
CA LEU A 277 -5.07 25.41 8.99
C LEU A 277 -5.06 25.53 10.53
N LEU A 278 -4.03 25.01 11.18
CA LEU A 278 -3.94 25.00 12.64
C LEU A 278 -3.79 26.42 13.17
N ASN A 279 -4.49 26.72 14.26
CA ASN A 279 -4.25 27.92 15.07
C ASN A 279 -3.30 27.63 16.24
N CYS A 280 -3.30 26.40 16.75
CA CYS A 280 -2.39 25.97 17.80
C CYS A 280 -2.33 24.45 17.87
N LEU A 281 -1.32 23.94 18.58
CA LEU A 281 -1.19 22.53 18.94
C LEU A 281 -1.00 22.42 20.46
N ASP A 282 -1.64 21.42 21.06
CA ASP A 282 -1.49 21.15 22.49
C ASP A 282 -0.03 20.86 22.86
N TYR A 283 0.50 21.57 23.86
CA TYR A 283 1.87 21.39 24.34
C TYR A 283 2.14 19.97 24.83
N GLY A 284 1.14 19.34 25.47
CA GLY A 284 1.23 17.97 25.95
C GLY A 284 1.39 16.94 24.83
N LEU A 285 0.99 17.27 23.60
CA LEU A 285 1.26 16.47 22.42
C LEU A 285 2.64 16.76 21.82
N VAL A 286 3.06 18.04 21.78
CA VAL A 286 4.38 18.47 21.28
C VAL A 286 5.51 17.79 22.07
N VAL A 287 5.45 17.79 23.40
CA VAL A 287 6.49 17.17 24.25
C VAL A 287 6.58 15.65 24.12
N LYS A 288 5.58 15.01 23.49
CA LYS A 288 5.61 13.57 23.20
C LYS A 288 6.21 13.27 21.83
N ALA A 289 6.41 14.27 20.97
CA ALA A 289 6.94 14.10 19.63
C ALA A 289 8.40 14.55 19.54
N ASN A 290 9.30 13.67 19.09
CA ASN A 290 10.72 14.02 18.94
C ASN A 290 10.88 15.15 17.90
N VAL A 291 10.13 15.07 16.79
CA VAL A 291 10.05 16.11 15.78
C VAL A 291 8.59 16.45 15.50
N THR A 292 8.24 17.73 15.62
CA THR A 292 6.94 18.28 15.24
C THR A 292 7.11 19.28 14.11
N ASN A 293 6.56 19.00 12.93
CA ASN A 293 6.56 19.95 11.82
C ASN A 293 5.23 20.70 11.73
N LEU A 294 5.29 22.02 11.93
CA LEU A 294 4.17 22.96 11.87
C LEU A 294 4.29 23.98 10.73
N GLU A 295 5.25 23.81 9.81
CA GLU A 295 5.43 24.69 8.65
C GLU A 295 4.12 24.90 7.87
N LYS A 296 3.90 26.09 7.35
CA LYS A 296 2.74 26.48 6.55
C LYS A 296 1.40 26.30 7.28
N ASN A 297 1.37 26.66 8.56
CA ASN A 297 0.14 26.88 9.32
C ASN A 297 0.03 28.37 9.68
N GLU A 298 -0.41 29.20 8.73
CA GLU A 298 -0.40 30.67 8.87
C GLU A 298 -1.06 31.19 10.16
N GLY A 299 -2.11 30.51 10.65
CA GLY A 299 -2.80 30.87 11.90
C GLY A 299 -2.07 30.47 13.19
N ALA A 300 -0.99 29.70 13.11
CA ALA A 300 -0.34 29.09 14.27
C ALA A 300 0.75 29.94 14.92
N CYS A 301 1.06 31.13 14.39
CA CYS A 301 2.33 31.76 14.72
C CYS A 301 2.49 32.10 16.21
N GLU A 302 1.48 32.73 16.81
CA GLU A 302 1.50 33.08 18.23
C GLU A 302 1.60 31.82 19.10
N CYS A 303 0.93 30.74 18.71
CA CYS A 303 1.05 29.46 19.41
C CYS A 303 2.47 28.88 19.30
N ILE A 304 3.09 28.93 18.12
CA ILE A 304 4.46 28.42 17.91
C ILE A 304 5.46 29.19 18.76
N LYS A 305 5.36 30.53 18.83
CA LYS A 305 6.17 31.36 19.73
C LYS A 305 6.07 30.87 21.18
N ASN A 306 4.84 30.69 21.68
CA ASN A 306 4.59 30.25 23.04
C ASN A 306 5.05 28.81 23.31
N LEU A 307 4.91 27.91 22.34
CA LEU A 307 5.41 26.53 22.43
C LEU A 307 6.94 26.51 22.52
N ALA A 308 7.64 27.26 21.67
CA ALA A 308 9.10 27.32 21.64
C ALA A 308 9.66 27.86 22.97
N LEU A 309 9.11 28.97 23.48
CA LEU A 309 9.50 29.54 24.78
C LEU A 309 9.30 28.54 25.93
N LYS A 310 8.19 27.80 25.91
CA LYS A 310 7.89 26.83 26.97
C LYS A 310 8.83 25.62 26.93
N LEU A 311 9.17 25.14 25.73
CA LEU A 311 10.15 24.05 25.56
C LEU A 311 11.52 24.47 26.10
N GLU A 312 11.96 25.69 25.82
CA GLU A 312 13.23 26.23 26.34
C GLU A 312 13.22 26.34 27.87
N GLN A 313 12.14 26.90 28.45
CA GLN A 313 11.97 27.02 29.90
C GLN A 313 11.99 25.68 30.64
N GLU A 314 11.41 24.63 30.04
CA GLU A 314 11.36 23.28 30.60
C GLU A 314 12.56 22.40 30.19
N THR A 315 13.58 22.96 29.52
CA THR A 315 14.78 22.24 29.04
C THR A 315 14.44 21.00 28.20
N LYS A 316 13.44 21.14 27.33
CA LYS A 316 12.95 20.08 26.46
C LYS A 316 13.72 20.06 25.14
N GLU A 317 14.12 18.87 24.71
CA GLU A 317 14.92 18.65 23.47
C GLU A 317 14.05 18.41 22.22
N GLN A 318 12.72 18.51 22.33
CA GLN A 318 11.82 18.30 21.19
C GLN A 318 12.02 19.36 20.10
N GLU A 319 12.16 18.91 18.85
CA GLU A 319 12.34 19.79 17.70
C GLU A 319 10.98 20.25 17.16
N VAL A 320 10.76 21.56 17.08
CA VAL A 320 9.57 22.16 16.43
C VAL A 320 10.01 22.93 15.19
N GLN A 321 9.62 22.42 14.02
CA GLN A 321 9.93 23.02 12.73
C GLN A 321 8.82 23.98 12.30
N PHE A 322 9.21 25.18 11.87
CA PHE A 322 8.34 26.21 11.31
C PHE A 322 9.13 27.02 10.27
N ASP A 323 8.44 27.66 9.32
CA ASP A 323 9.05 28.50 8.29
C ASP A 323 8.65 29.97 8.44
N GLY A 324 9.34 30.86 7.73
CA GLY A 324 9.06 32.30 7.75
C GLY A 324 7.67 32.67 7.23
N ASP A 325 7.09 31.82 6.38
CA ASP A 325 5.69 31.96 5.96
C ASP A 325 4.72 31.68 7.13
N THR A 326 5.09 30.78 8.05
CA THR A 326 4.33 30.50 9.27
C THR A 326 4.51 31.58 10.33
N CYS A 327 5.74 32.03 10.54
CA CYS A 327 6.10 33.05 11.52
C CYS A 327 7.17 34.02 11.00
N PRO A 328 6.77 35.11 10.33
CA PRO A 328 7.72 36.07 9.79
C PRO A 328 8.62 36.70 10.86
N ASP A 329 8.08 36.93 12.07
CA ASP A 329 8.79 37.62 13.15
C ASP A 329 9.83 36.76 13.88
N LEU A 330 9.81 35.43 13.71
CA LEU A 330 10.72 34.50 14.40
C LEU A 330 11.96 34.14 13.57
N VAL A 331 12.03 34.59 12.31
CA VAL A 331 13.12 34.24 11.37
C VAL A 331 14.23 35.32 11.33
N GLN A 332 14.16 36.35 12.18
CA GLN A 332 15.18 37.39 12.35
C GLN A 332 16.20 37.03 13.43
#